data_AF-A0AAW2DHV0-F1
#
_entry.id   AF-A0AAW2DHV0-F1
#
_cell.length_a   1.000
_cell.length_b   1.000
_cell.length_c   1.000
_cell.angle_alpha   90.00
_cell.angle_beta   90.00
_cell.angle_gamma   90.00
#
_symmetry.space_group_name_H-M   'P 1'
#
loop_
_entity.id
_entity.type
_entity.pdbx_description
1 polymer ?
#
loop_
_entity_poly.entity_id
_entity_poly.type
_entity_poly.pdbx_seq_one_letter_code
_entity_poly.pdbx_strand_id
1 'polypeptide(L)' 'MGKVHGSLARAGKVRGQTPKVAKQDKKKKPRGRAHKRMQYNRRFVTAGLFITLYLSLSLSYFY' A
#
# COMPACT_ATOMS: atom_id res chain seq x y z
N MET A 1 -5.72 -11.82 -40.69
CA MET A 1 -6.29 -10.67 -39.95
C MET A 1 -5.16 -9.95 -39.23
N GLY A 2 -4.73 -8.79 -39.74
CA GLY A 2 -3.51 -8.09 -39.32
C GLY A 2 -3.68 -7.24 -38.05
N LYS A 3 -2.56 -6.73 -37.51
CA LYS A 3 -2.54 -5.72 -36.44
C LYS A 3 -3.24 -4.46 -36.93
N VAL A 4 -4.34 -4.07 -36.27
CA VAL A 4 -5.13 -2.89 -36.63
C VAL A 4 -4.92 -1.76 -35.60
N HIS A 5 -4.73 -0.52 -36.07
CA HIS A 5 -4.55 0.69 -35.26
C HIS A 5 -5.84 1.14 -34.56
N GLY A 6 -5.75 1.70 -33.35
CA GLY A 6 -6.88 2.04 -32.45
C GLY A 6 -8.12 2.62 -33.15
N SER A 7 -9.25 1.91 -33.10
CA SER A 7 -10.54 2.40 -33.63
C SER A 7 -11.59 2.49 -32.52
N LEU A 8 -12.64 3.29 -32.74
CA LEU A 8 -13.74 3.48 -31.80
C LEU A 8 -14.41 2.16 -31.37
N ALA A 9 -14.46 1.17 -32.26
CA ALA A 9 -14.99 -0.16 -32.00
C ALA A 9 -14.23 -0.95 -30.90
N ARG A 10 -13.04 -0.49 -30.48
CA ARG A 10 -12.23 -1.12 -29.42
C ARG A 10 -12.20 -0.31 -28.12
N ALA A 11 -13.03 0.73 -28.01
CA ALA A 11 -13.20 1.46 -26.76
C ALA A 11 -13.68 0.52 -25.64
N GLY A 12 -13.12 0.65 -24.45
CA GLY A 12 -13.50 -0.18 -23.30
C GLY A 12 -13.01 -1.63 -23.32
N LYS A 13 -12.31 -2.09 -24.38
CA LYS A 13 -11.82 -3.47 -24.54
C LYS A 13 -11.18 -4.01 -23.25
N VAL A 14 -10.24 -3.27 -22.67
CA VAL A 14 -9.46 -3.72 -21.50
C VAL A 14 -10.34 -3.82 -20.24
N ARG A 15 -11.28 -2.89 -20.07
CA ARG A 15 -12.19 -2.89 -18.90
C ARG A 15 -13.25 -3.99 -18.98
N GLY A 16 -13.66 -4.39 -20.19
CA GLY A 16 -14.56 -5.53 -20.41
C GLY A 16 -13.87 -6.90 -20.35
N GLN A 17 -12.58 -6.96 -20.70
CA GLN A 17 -11.78 -8.19 -20.63
C GLN A 17 -11.39 -8.57 -19.20
N THR A 18 -11.24 -7.59 -18.31
CA THR A 18 -10.77 -7.82 -16.94
C THR A 18 -11.91 -8.34 -16.06
N PRO A 19 -11.69 -9.40 -15.24
CA PRO A 19 -12.72 -9.91 -14.35
C PRO A 19 -13.11 -8.84 -13.34
N LYS A 20 -14.43 -8.67 -13.13
CA LYS A 20 -14.93 -7.66 -12.19
C LYS A 20 -14.79 -8.17 -10.76
N VAL A 21 -13.72 -7.76 -10.09
CA VAL A 21 -13.51 -8.06 -8.67
C VAL A 21 -14.35 -7.10 -7.82
N ALA A 22 -15.19 -7.67 -6.94
CA ALA A 22 -15.96 -6.91 -5.96
C ALA A 22 -15.02 -6.26 -4.92
N LYS A 23 -15.42 -5.10 -4.37
CA LYS A 23 -14.64 -4.47 -3.31
C LYS A 23 -14.76 -5.31 -2.05
N GLN A 24 -13.62 -5.61 -1.44
CA GLN A 24 -13.59 -6.25 -0.12
C GLN A 24 -14.12 -5.29 0.95
N ASP A 25 -14.87 -5.84 1.90
CA ASP A 25 -15.28 -5.11 3.09
C ASP A 25 -14.06 -4.81 3.98
N LYS A 26 -13.88 -3.53 4.31
CA LYS A 26 -12.76 -3.04 5.13
C LYS A 26 -13.31 -2.19 6.25
N LYS A 27 -12.74 -2.37 7.44
CA LYS A 27 -13.03 -1.50 8.60
C LYS A 27 -12.75 -0.04 8.23
N LYS A 28 -13.61 0.85 8.70
CA LYS A 28 -13.47 2.29 8.47
C LYS A 28 -12.14 2.76 9.05
N LYS A 29 -11.32 3.41 8.23
CA LYS A 29 -10.12 4.09 8.72
C LYS A 29 -10.56 5.31 9.55
N PRO A 30 -9.89 5.59 10.70
CA PRO A 30 -10.15 6.83 11.42
C PRO A 30 -9.85 8.02 10.50
N ARG A 31 -10.56 9.14 10.71
CA ARG A 31 -10.40 10.37 9.93
C ARG A 31 -9.81 11.49 10.81
N GLY A 32 -9.29 12.54 10.19
CA GLY A 32 -8.79 13.74 10.87
C GLY A 32 -7.61 13.47 11.82
N ARG A 33 -7.70 14.01 13.04
CA ARG A 33 -6.64 13.94 14.06
C ARG A 33 -6.24 12.51 14.43
N ALA A 34 -7.22 11.62 14.56
CA ALA A 34 -6.96 10.21 14.89
C ALA A 34 -6.12 9.51 13.81
N HIS A 35 -6.36 9.82 12.54
CA HIS A 35 -5.55 9.31 11.44
C HIS A 35 -4.13 9.86 11.47
N LYS A 36 -3.99 11.17 11.72
CA LYS A 36 -2.67 11.83 11.81
C LYS A 36 -1.83 11.27 12.95
N ARG A 37 -2.42 10.99 14.11
CA ARG A 37 -1.73 10.32 15.23
C ARG A 37 -1.24 8.93 14.83
N MET A 38 -2.09 8.13 14.19
CA MET A 38 -1.69 6.80 13.69
C MET A 38 -0.56 6.88 12.66
N GLN A 39 -0.60 7.84 11.74
CA GLN A 39 0.45 8.05 10.74
C GLN A 39 1.79 8.45 11.38
N TYR A 40 1.76 9.37 12.35
CA TYR A 40 2.96 9.81 13.06
C TYR A 40 3.60 8.66 13.83
N ASN A 41 2.82 7.93 14.64
CA ASN A 41 3.31 6.81 15.42
C ASN A 41 3.95 5.74 14.50
N ARG A 42 3.31 5.41 13.38
CA ARG A 42 3.84 4.43 12.42
C ARG A 42 5.15 4.88 11.76
N ARG A 43 5.25 6.16 11.38
CA ARG A 43 6.39 6.66 10.60
C ARG A 43 7.61 7.00 11.44
N PHE A 44 7.41 7.54 12.63
CA PHE A 44 8.49 8.15 13.39
C PHE A 44 8.76 7.44 14.72
N VAL A 45 7.73 6.99 15.42
CA VAL A 45 7.89 6.38 16.75
C VAL A 45 8.26 4.91 16.62
N THR A 46 7.45 4.13 15.89
CA THR A 46 7.65 2.69 15.76
C THR A 46 8.87 2.36 14.91
N ALA A 47 9.09 3.08 13.79
CA ALA A 47 10.27 2.86 12.94
C ALA A 47 11.59 3.22 13.66
N GLY A 48 11.61 4.30 14.45
CA GLY A 48 12.77 4.67 15.26
C GLY A 48 13.11 3.62 16.32
N LEU A 49 12.09 3.10 17.01
CA LEU A 49 12.25 2.06 18.03
C LEU A 49 12.85 0.77 17.49
N PHE A 50 12.47 0.35 16.29
CA PHE A 50 13.05 -0.84 15.67
C PHE A 50 14.52 -0.63 15.30
N ILE A 51 14.90 0.53 14.77
CA ILE A 51 16.30 0.80 14.42
C ILE A 51 17.18 0.78 15.67
N THR A 52 16.74 1.42 16.75
CA THR A 52 17.52 1.49 18.00
C THR A 52 17.63 0.14 18.69
N LEU A 53 16.55 -0.63 18.76
CA LEU A 53 16.55 -1.96 19.39
C LEU A 53 17.39 -2.97 18.61
N TYR A 54 17.31 -2.95 17.27
CA TYR A 54 18.11 -3.85 16.44
C TYR A 54 19.60 -3.48 16.49
N LEU A 55 19.96 -2.19 16.48
CA LEU A 55 21.35 -1.79 16.68
C LEU A 55 21.87 -2.21 18.06
N SER A 56 21.12 -1.95 19.13
CA SER A 56 21.55 -2.31 20.49
C SER A 56 21.70 -3.81 20.68
N LEU A 57 20.77 -4.61 20.13
CA LEU A 57 20.84 -6.07 20.21
C LEU A 57 22.00 -6.64 19.37
N SER A 58 22.29 -6.06 18.20
CA SER A 58 23.43 -6.48 17.38
C SER A 58 24.78 -6.15 18.01
N LEU A 59 24.90 -5.01 18.70
CA LEU A 59 26.11 -4.62 19.41
C LEU A 59 26.34 -5.52 20.63
N SER A 60 25.30 -5.84 21.42
CA SER A 60 25.42 -6.77 22.54
C SER A 60 25.71 -8.22 22.15
N TYR A 61 25.48 -8.61 20.89
CA TYR A 61 25.80 -9.95 20.39
C TYR A 61 27.25 -10.05 19.88
N PHE A 62 27.90 -8.91 19.64
CA PHE A 62 29.28 -8.81 19.13
C PHE A 62 30.30 -8.42 20.21
N TYR A 63 29.86 -8.03 21.41
CA TYR A 63 30.68 -7.85 22.62
C TYR A 63 30.41 -8.98 23.61
#